data_AF-A0A9D2A1G4-F1
#
_entry.id   AF-A0A9D2A1G4-F1
#
_cell.length_a   1.000
_cell.length_b   1.000
_cell.length_c   1.000
_cell.angle_alpha   90.00
_cell.angle_beta   90.00
_cell.angle_gamma   90.00
#
_symmetry.space_group_name_H-M   'P 1'
#
loop_
_entity.id
_entity.type
_entity.pdbx_description
1 polymer ?
#
loop_
_entity_poly.entity_id
_entity_poly.type
_entity_poly.pdbx_seq_one_letter_code
_entity_poly.pdbx_strand_id
1 'polypeptide(L)'
;MEAYTEEQLARRQHELDVDKWIASESAGYDLCGSFTFCARCERMESYPCARAEARWLEEQEREIRSFEAEQAETEENPDLPPLSEPEATEIADEDEEAQQEIAAAEAAAPLAEAPAGYEYVTRYRRSFKSRLIQDEKMQDFYTDLKNAFAELTGVKARLSRHCENFRYHAERIAKLNVGGKTLTLYLALDPDRYEDTKYRYEDVSDRSTYTETPMKIRITSKRMVKYAKELLADLAQKFSITVSGCIPMDYHMKYQTDEALIKKGLIKPYQVLVKKKK
;
A
#
# COMPACT_ATOMS: atom_id res chain seq x y z
N MET A 1 -30.43 -11.35 14.22
CA MET A 1 -30.17 -12.03 12.94
C MET A 1 -31.27 -13.04 12.74
N GLU A 2 -32.05 -12.88 11.68
CA GLU A 2 -33.06 -13.86 11.31
C GLU A 2 -32.33 -15.16 10.95
N ALA A 3 -32.69 -16.27 11.60
CA ALA A 3 -32.10 -17.55 11.29
C ALA A 3 -32.46 -17.93 9.84
N TYR A 4 -31.46 -18.28 9.02
CA TYR A 4 -31.68 -18.75 7.66
C TYR A 4 -32.68 -19.91 7.64
N THR A 5 -33.68 -19.82 6.76
CA THR A 5 -34.65 -20.89 6.58
C THR A 5 -34.00 -22.10 5.89
N GLU A 6 -34.56 -23.31 6.09
CA GLU A 6 -34.02 -24.51 5.44
C GLU A 6 -34.01 -24.41 3.91
N GLU A 7 -35.01 -23.74 3.31
CA GLU A 7 -35.08 -23.51 1.88
C GLU A 7 -33.95 -22.59 1.38
N GLN A 8 -33.63 -21.54 2.14
CA GLN A 8 -32.51 -20.65 1.85
C GLN A 8 -31.17 -21.38 1.94
N LEU A 9 -30.99 -22.21 2.98
CA LEU A 9 -29.79 -23.03 3.15
C LEU A 9 -29.65 -24.06 2.02
N ALA A 10 -30.75 -24.69 1.60
CA ALA A 10 -30.74 -25.66 0.50
C ALA A 10 -30.33 -25.01 -0.83
N ARG A 11 -30.93 -23.86 -1.16
CA ARG A 11 -30.56 -23.09 -2.36
C ARG A 11 -29.11 -22.67 -2.31
N ARG A 12 -28.65 -22.15 -1.18
CA ARG A 12 -27.27 -21.69 -1.03
C ARG A 12 -26.26 -22.84 -1.10
N GLN A 13 -26.57 -23.98 -0.50
CA GLN A 13 -25.73 -25.17 -0.60
C GLN A 13 -25.56 -25.61 -2.06
N HIS A 14 -26.65 -25.60 -2.83
CA HIS A 14 -26.59 -25.95 -4.25
C HIS A 14 -25.70 -25.00 -5.05
N GLU A 15 -25.82 -23.69 -4.85
CA GLU A 15 -24.94 -22.68 -5.45
C GLU A 15 -23.47 -22.94 -5.10
N LEU A 16 -23.19 -23.13 -3.81
CA LEU A 16 -21.83 -23.41 -3.33
C LEU A 16 -21.27 -24.71 -3.91
N ASP A 17 -22.09 -25.75 -4.06
CA ASP A 17 -21.64 -27.01 -4.65
C ASP A 17 -21.26 -26.86 -6.13
N VAL A 18 -22.03 -26.06 -6.88
CA VAL A 18 -21.70 -25.72 -8.29
C VAL A 18 -20.41 -24.89 -8.36
N ASP A 19 -20.30 -23.84 -7.55
CA ASP A 19 -19.12 -22.97 -7.54
C ASP A 19 -17.85 -23.74 -7.14
N LYS A 20 -17.94 -24.57 -6.09
CA LYS A 20 -16.84 -25.42 -5.63
C LYS A 20 -16.42 -26.44 -6.68
N TRP A 21 -17.38 -27.01 -7.41
CA TRP A 21 -17.10 -27.94 -8.49
C TRP A 21 -16.38 -27.24 -9.65
N ILE A 22 -16.89 -26.11 -10.14
CA ILE A 22 -16.24 -25.31 -11.21
C ILE A 22 -14.82 -24.91 -10.80
N ALA A 23 -14.63 -24.46 -9.57
CA ALA A 23 -13.32 -24.09 -9.05
C ALA A 23 -12.36 -25.29 -9.00
N SER A 24 -12.84 -26.47 -8.59
CA SER A 24 -12.02 -27.69 -8.53
C SER A 24 -11.64 -28.20 -9.93
N GLU A 25 -12.59 -28.17 -10.88
CA GLU A 25 -12.32 -28.50 -12.29
C GLU A 25 -11.29 -27.56 -12.90
N SER A 26 -11.39 -26.25 -12.63
CA SER A 26 -10.42 -25.27 -13.11
C SER A 26 -9.03 -25.44 -12.47
N ALA A 27 -8.96 -25.89 -11.22
CA ALA A 27 -7.70 -26.09 -10.50
C ALA A 27 -7.04 -27.43 -10.83
N GLY A 28 -7.82 -28.41 -11.32
CA GLY A 28 -7.35 -29.77 -11.62
C GLY A 28 -7.18 -30.65 -10.37
N TYR A 29 -7.70 -30.24 -9.21
CA TYR A 29 -7.71 -31.00 -7.96
C TYR A 29 -8.85 -30.54 -7.05
N ASP A 30 -9.24 -31.39 -6.08
CA ASP A 30 -10.34 -31.10 -5.15
C ASP A 30 -10.01 -29.94 -4.20
N LEU A 31 -10.86 -28.91 -4.20
CA LEU A 31 -10.73 -27.72 -3.34
C LEU A 31 -11.60 -27.80 -2.07
N CYS A 32 -12.26 -28.94 -1.82
CA CYS A 32 -12.96 -29.16 -0.57
C CYS A 32 -12.01 -29.00 0.63
N GLY A 33 -12.29 -28.01 1.50
CA GLY A 33 -11.43 -27.64 2.62
C GLY A 33 -10.64 -26.35 2.43
N SER A 34 -10.55 -25.84 1.20
CA SER A 34 -9.71 -24.67 0.86
C SER A 34 -10.46 -23.33 0.84
N PHE A 35 -11.79 -23.34 0.91
CA PHE A 35 -12.59 -22.11 0.91
C PHE A 35 -12.59 -21.43 2.28
N THR A 36 -12.80 -20.11 2.33
CA THR A 36 -12.73 -19.29 3.56
C THR A 36 -13.65 -19.81 4.67
N PHE A 37 -14.83 -20.30 4.29
CA PHE A 37 -15.80 -20.86 5.22
C PHE A 37 -15.53 -22.33 5.60
N CYS A 38 -14.64 -23.05 4.90
CA CYS A 38 -14.40 -24.49 5.16
C CYS A 38 -13.91 -24.78 6.58
N ALA A 39 -13.21 -23.84 7.23
CA ALA A 39 -12.76 -23.98 8.62
C ALA A 39 -13.94 -24.11 9.62
N ARG A 40 -15.13 -23.62 9.25
CA ARG A 40 -16.35 -23.63 10.08
C ARG A 40 -17.35 -24.69 9.64
N CYS A 41 -16.93 -25.61 8.75
CA CYS A 41 -17.79 -26.64 8.16
C CYS A 41 -17.92 -27.87 9.06
N GLU A 42 -19.15 -28.14 9.48
CA GLU A 42 -19.52 -29.36 10.19
C GLU A 42 -20.16 -30.36 9.24
N ARG A 43 -19.35 -31.31 8.75
CA ARG A 43 -19.75 -32.25 7.69
C ARG A 43 -20.99 -33.10 7.98
N MET A 44 -21.36 -33.22 9.26
CA MET A 44 -22.49 -34.06 9.70
C MET A 44 -23.81 -33.30 9.78
N GLU A 45 -23.83 -31.98 9.53
CA GLU A 45 -25.06 -31.19 9.53
C GLU A 45 -25.74 -31.17 8.15
N SER A 46 -27.02 -30.80 8.13
CA SER A 46 -27.73 -30.48 6.89
C SER A 46 -27.17 -29.18 6.29
N TYR A 47 -26.88 -29.20 4.98
CA TYR A 47 -26.32 -28.05 4.25
C TYR A 47 -25.02 -27.51 4.87
N PRO A 48 -23.99 -28.36 5.02
CA PRO A 48 -22.84 -28.08 5.88
C PRO A 48 -21.99 -26.91 5.37
N CYS A 49 -21.90 -26.70 4.05
CA CYS A 49 -21.14 -25.58 3.50
C CYS A 49 -21.92 -24.26 3.60
N ALA A 50 -23.24 -24.29 3.36
CA ALA A 50 -24.08 -23.11 3.52
C ALA A 50 -24.13 -22.62 4.97
N ARG A 51 -24.21 -23.55 5.94
CA ARG A 51 -24.13 -23.23 7.36
C ARG A 51 -22.76 -22.69 7.76
N ALA A 52 -21.68 -23.27 7.22
CA ALA A 52 -20.33 -22.78 7.47
C ALA A 52 -20.13 -21.35 6.96
N GLU A 53 -20.67 -21.04 5.78
CA GLU A 53 -20.64 -19.70 5.20
C GLU A 53 -21.46 -18.71 6.02
N ALA A 54 -22.67 -19.10 6.48
CA ALA A 54 -23.48 -18.27 7.37
C ALA A 54 -22.71 -17.92 8.65
N ARG A 55 -22.10 -18.91 9.33
CA ARG A 55 -21.27 -18.66 10.52
C ARG A 55 -20.10 -17.72 10.24
N TRP A 56 -19.44 -17.88 9.10
CA TRP A 56 -18.34 -17.02 8.70
C TRP A 56 -18.82 -15.58 8.47
N LEU A 57 -19.94 -15.38 7.77
CA LEU A 57 -20.53 -14.06 7.53
C LEU A 57 -20.97 -13.36 8.82
N GLU A 58 -21.60 -14.10 9.75
CA GLU A 58 -22.00 -13.55 11.06
C GLU A 58 -20.80 -13.10 11.89
N GLU A 59 -19.68 -13.82 11.79
CA GLU A 59 -18.43 -13.43 12.45
C GLU A 59 -17.85 -12.16 11.84
N GLN A 60 -17.80 -12.07 10.50
CA GLN A 60 -17.37 -10.84 9.83
C GLN A 60 -18.29 -9.65 10.16
N GLU A 61 -19.61 -9.85 10.23
CA GLU A 61 -20.55 -8.79 10.60
C GLU A 61 -20.34 -8.34 12.06
N ARG A 62 -20.02 -9.28 12.96
CA ARG A 62 -19.70 -8.95 14.35
C ARG A 62 -18.41 -8.13 14.46
N GLU A 63 -17.38 -8.50 13.73
CA GLU A 63 -16.11 -7.75 13.66
C GLU A 63 -16.32 -6.34 13.10
N ILE A 64 -17.13 -6.21 12.05
CA ILE A 64 -17.48 -4.89 11.47
C ILE A 64 -18.25 -4.06 12.49
N ARG A 65 -19.24 -4.65 13.18
CA ARG A 65 -20.04 -3.94 14.18
C ARG A 65 -19.22 -3.50 15.39
N SER A 66 -18.27 -4.31 15.86
CA SER A 66 -17.37 -3.89 16.96
C SER A 66 -16.51 -2.71 16.54
N PHE A 67 -15.98 -2.76 15.31
CA PHE A 67 -15.19 -1.68 14.74
C PHE A 67 -16.01 -0.38 14.58
N GLU A 68 -17.25 -0.47 14.09
CA GLU A 68 -18.14 0.69 13.96
C GLU A 68 -18.54 1.27 15.33
N ALA A 69 -18.70 0.43 16.36
CA ALA A 69 -18.99 0.88 17.72
C ALA A 69 -17.79 1.59 18.38
N GLU A 70 -16.58 1.05 18.19
CA GLU A 70 -15.34 1.69 18.63
C GLU A 70 -15.15 3.07 17.97
N GLN A 71 -15.49 3.20 16.68
CA GLN A 71 -15.42 4.49 15.96
C GLN A 71 -16.38 5.51 16.53
N ALA A 72 -17.62 5.08 16.81
CA ALA A 72 -18.65 5.94 17.37
C ALA A 72 -18.28 6.41 18.80
N GLU A 73 -17.72 5.53 19.64
CA GLU A 73 -17.27 5.90 20.99
C GLU A 73 -16.09 6.89 20.96
N THR A 74 -15.18 6.76 19.99
CA THR A 74 -14.06 7.69 19.78
C THR A 74 -14.54 9.07 19.31
N GLU A 75 -15.61 9.14 18.51
CA GLU A 75 -16.20 10.40 18.03
C GLU A 75 -16.98 11.15 19.14
N GLU A 76 -17.60 10.42 20.08
CA GLU A 76 -18.44 11.00 21.14
C GLU A 76 -17.65 11.48 22.38
N ASN A 77 -16.42 10.99 22.62
CA ASN A 77 -15.60 11.36 23.78
C ASN A 77 -14.13 11.67 23.42
N PRO A 78 -13.82 12.91 23.00
CA PRO A 78 -12.53 13.29 22.41
C PRO A 78 -11.33 13.32 23.38
N ASP A 79 -11.53 13.06 24.68
CA ASP A 79 -10.48 13.09 25.73
C ASP A 79 -10.06 11.68 26.22
N LEU A 80 -10.62 10.60 25.66
CA LEU A 80 -10.14 9.23 25.90
C LEU A 80 -8.95 8.92 24.96
N PRO A 81 -7.85 8.32 25.45
CA PRO A 81 -6.78 7.85 24.56
C PRO A 81 -7.33 6.68 23.70
N PRO A 82 -7.17 6.71 22.37
CA PRO A 82 -7.74 5.71 21.48
C PRO A 82 -7.09 4.34 21.73
N LEU A 83 -7.92 3.30 21.89
CA LEU A 83 -7.47 1.90 21.97
C LEU A 83 -7.89 1.16 20.70
N SER A 84 -6.92 1.08 19.78
CA SER A 84 -6.71 0.07 18.74
C SER A 84 -7.93 -0.49 18.00
N GLU A 85 -8.53 0.36 17.19
CA GLU A 85 -9.13 0.00 15.91
C GLU A 85 -8.07 -0.48 14.89
N PRO A 86 -8.40 -1.31 13.87
CA PRO A 86 -7.60 -1.41 12.66
C PRO A 86 -7.59 -0.03 12.02
N GLU A 87 -6.57 0.74 12.40
CA GLU A 87 -6.33 2.10 12.00
C GLU A 87 -6.45 2.24 10.47
N ALA A 88 -7.67 2.57 10.04
CA ALA A 88 -7.91 3.59 9.05
C ALA A 88 -7.51 4.94 9.65
N THR A 89 -6.29 5.04 10.17
CA THR A 89 -5.66 6.33 10.41
C THR A 89 -5.56 7.00 9.06
N GLU A 90 -6.32 8.08 8.93
CA GLU A 90 -5.94 9.24 8.16
C GLU A 90 -4.54 9.67 8.61
N ILE A 91 -3.52 8.99 8.12
CA ILE A 91 -2.14 9.45 8.24
C ILE A 91 -1.98 10.50 7.15
N ALA A 92 -2.37 11.71 7.51
CA ALA A 92 -1.88 12.95 6.94
C ALA A 92 -0.37 13.08 7.25
N ASP A 93 0.48 12.24 6.67
CA ASP A 93 1.95 12.40 6.76
C ASP A 93 2.61 12.12 5.42
N GLU A 94 2.42 13.06 4.50
CA GLU A 94 3.44 13.94 3.89
C GLU A 94 2.77 15.24 3.42
N ASP A 95 1.54 15.48 3.88
CA ASP A 95 0.61 16.38 3.24
C ASP A 95 0.64 17.74 3.91
N GLU A 96 0.93 17.93 5.21
CA GLU A 96 0.84 19.28 5.81
C GLU A 96 1.94 20.27 5.40
N GLU A 97 3.23 19.90 5.39
CA GLU A 97 4.28 20.84 4.96
C GLU A 97 4.23 21.13 3.45
N ALA A 98 3.82 20.14 2.65
CA ALA A 98 3.53 20.39 1.24
C ALA A 98 2.24 21.21 1.10
N GLN A 99 1.18 20.93 1.86
CA GLN A 99 -0.16 21.55 1.76
C GLN A 99 -0.21 22.98 2.29
N GLN A 100 0.58 23.31 3.30
CA GLN A 100 0.73 24.68 3.80
C GLN A 100 1.47 25.58 2.78
N GLU A 101 2.40 25.02 1.98
CA GLU A 101 2.89 25.71 0.76
C GLU A 101 1.85 25.70 -0.39
N ILE A 102 0.92 24.72 -0.44
CA ILE A 102 -0.08 24.55 -1.52
C ILE A 102 -1.25 25.53 -1.40
N ALA A 103 -1.79 25.80 -0.21
CA ALA A 103 -2.93 26.73 -0.04
C ALA A 103 -2.54 28.19 -0.34
N ALA A 104 -1.31 28.59 -0.03
CA ALA A 104 -0.80 29.92 -0.34
C ALA A 104 -0.57 30.15 -1.85
N ALA A 105 -0.34 29.10 -2.63
CA ALA A 105 -0.11 29.17 -4.07
C ALA A 105 -1.39 29.01 -4.93
N GLU A 106 -2.40 28.28 -4.43
CA GLU A 106 -3.68 28.08 -5.14
C GLU A 106 -4.71 29.22 -4.94
N ALA A 107 -4.47 30.15 -3.99
CA ALA A 107 -5.30 31.34 -3.78
C ALA A 107 -4.94 32.53 -4.71
N ALA A 108 -4.12 32.32 -5.74
CA ALA A 108 -3.83 33.35 -6.74
C ALA A 108 -4.94 33.40 -7.80
N ALA A 109 -5.87 34.32 -7.59
CA ALA A 109 -6.88 34.78 -8.54
C ALA A 109 -6.26 35.20 -9.91
N PRO A 110 -7.07 35.42 -10.95
CA PRO A 110 -6.69 35.26 -12.35
C PRO A 110 -5.53 36.16 -12.79
N LEU A 111 -4.59 35.56 -13.54
CA LEU A 111 -3.62 36.16 -14.47
C LEU A 111 -3.43 37.69 -14.36
N ALA A 112 -2.80 38.13 -13.28
CA ALA A 112 -2.18 39.45 -13.25
C ALA A 112 -0.84 39.38 -14.01
N GLU A 113 -0.51 40.41 -14.78
CA GLU A 113 0.80 40.52 -15.44
C GLU A 113 1.92 40.38 -14.41
N ALA A 114 2.96 39.59 -14.74
CA ALA A 114 4.05 39.31 -13.82
C ALA A 114 4.68 40.64 -13.33
N PRO A 115 4.83 40.86 -12.01
CA PRO A 115 5.39 42.10 -11.48
C PRO A 115 6.80 42.36 -12.03
N ALA A 116 7.13 43.64 -12.23
CA ALA A 116 8.40 44.06 -12.82
C ALA A 116 9.61 43.44 -12.09
N GLY A 117 10.39 42.62 -12.81
CA GLY A 117 11.53 41.88 -12.25
C GLY A 117 11.27 40.40 -11.95
N TYR A 118 10.06 39.89 -12.17
CA TYR A 118 9.70 38.48 -12.01
C TYR A 118 9.11 37.89 -13.31
N GLU A 119 9.20 36.58 -13.48
CA GLU A 119 8.62 35.82 -14.59
C GLU A 119 7.89 34.57 -14.09
N TYR A 120 6.79 34.19 -14.77
CA TYR A 120 6.12 32.92 -14.51
C TYR A 120 6.89 31.79 -15.20
N VAL A 121 7.36 30.83 -14.40
CA VAL A 121 8.03 29.63 -14.90
C VAL A 121 7.14 28.43 -14.66
N THR A 122 6.82 27.69 -15.72
CA THR A 122 6.09 26.43 -15.63
C THR A 122 6.98 25.34 -15.02
N ARG A 123 6.52 24.76 -13.90
CA ARG A 123 7.13 23.62 -13.23
C ARG A 123 6.18 22.43 -13.31
N TYR A 124 6.72 21.22 -13.13
CA TYR A 124 5.97 19.97 -13.28
C TYR A 124 5.96 19.17 -11.98
N ARG A 125 4.77 18.89 -11.42
CA ARG A 125 4.58 17.94 -10.32
C ARG A 125 4.47 16.54 -10.90
N ARG A 126 5.58 15.79 -10.84
CA ARG A 126 5.68 14.41 -11.30
C ARG A 126 5.25 13.43 -10.20
N SER A 127 4.35 12.50 -10.52
CA SER A 127 3.97 11.36 -9.65
C SER A 127 5.05 10.27 -9.62
N PHE A 128 4.98 9.38 -8.61
CA PHE A 128 5.79 8.16 -8.53
C PHE A 128 5.75 7.37 -9.84
N LYS A 129 4.54 7.08 -10.32
CA LYS A 129 4.32 6.31 -11.54
C LYS A 129 4.89 7.01 -12.78
N SER A 130 4.78 8.33 -12.89
CA SER A 130 5.39 9.07 -14.01
C SER A 130 6.92 8.96 -14.03
N ARG A 131 7.58 9.01 -12.86
CA ARG A 131 9.03 8.86 -12.74
C ARG A 131 9.46 7.44 -13.11
N LEU A 132 8.70 6.44 -12.66
CA LEU A 132 8.95 5.04 -12.95
C LEU A 132 8.80 4.71 -14.44
N ILE A 133 7.72 5.17 -15.10
CA ILE A 133 7.47 4.93 -16.53
C ILE A 133 8.62 5.46 -17.42
N GLN A 134 9.26 6.55 -17.00
CA GLN A 134 10.28 7.23 -17.82
C GLN A 134 11.69 6.70 -17.65
N ASP A 135 11.94 5.83 -16.67
CA ASP A 135 13.27 5.28 -16.39
C ASP A 135 13.24 3.75 -16.38
N GLU A 136 13.76 3.15 -17.43
CA GLU A 136 13.79 1.69 -17.63
C GLU A 136 14.60 0.98 -16.54
N LYS A 137 15.76 1.54 -16.14
CA LYS A 137 16.58 0.95 -15.06
C LYS A 137 15.86 0.98 -13.73
N MET A 138 15.05 2.02 -13.50
CA MET A 138 14.23 2.10 -12.30
C MET A 138 13.11 1.06 -12.29
N GLN A 139 12.56 0.72 -13.46
CA GLN A 139 11.57 -0.34 -13.61
C GLN A 139 12.15 -1.73 -13.33
N ASP A 140 13.39 -2.00 -13.75
CA ASP A 140 14.10 -3.24 -13.37
C ASP A 140 14.16 -3.38 -11.85
N PHE A 141 14.68 -2.37 -11.16
CA PHE A 141 14.85 -2.41 -9.70
C PHE A 141 13.50 -2.48 -8.97
N TYR A 142 12.51 -1.75 -9.47
CA TYR A 142 11.16 -1.80 -8.92
C TYR A 142 10.54 -3.19 -9.09
N THR A 143 10.67 -3.80 -10.26
CA THR A 143 10.16 -5.15 -10.54
C THR A 143 10.79 -6.18 -9.60
N ASP A 144 12.11 -6.12 -9.44
CA ASP A 144 12.84 -7.00 -8.52
C ASP A 144 12.40 -6.87 -7.06
N LEU A 145 12.21 -5.63 -6.59
CA LEU A 145 11.77 -5.36 -5.23
C LEU A 145 10.30 -5.73 -5.03
N LYS A 146 9.45 -5.46 -6.02
CA LYS A 146 8.01 -5.75 -5.95
C LYS A 146 7.75 -7.24 -5.87
N ASN A 147 8.49 -8.03 -6.63
CA ASN A 147 8.46 -9.50 -6.51
C ASN A 147 8.94 -9.96 -5.13
N ALA A 148 10.00 -9.36 -4.57
CA ALA A 148 10.46 -9.68 -3.22
C ALA A 148 9.40 -9.36 -2.13
N PHE A 149 8.67 -8.25 -2.28
CA PHE A 149 7.53 -7.97 -1.40
C PHE A 149 6.36 -8.94 -1.60
N ALA A 150 6.14 -9.43 -2.82
CA ALA A 150 5.09 -10.39 -3.12
C ALA A 150 5.38 -11.79 -2.54
N GLU A 151 6.63 -12.09 -2.19
CA GLU A 151 7.00 -13.32 -1.45
C GLU A 151 6.56 -13.26 0.03
N LEU A 152 6.26 -12.06 0.57
CA LEU A 152 5.85 -11.87 1.95
C LEU A 152 4.33 -12.05 2.08
N THR A 153 3.89 -13.14 2.72
CA THR A 153 2.46 -13.44 2.86
C THR A 153 1.76 -12.42 3.75
N GLY A 154 0.62 -11.89 3.30
CA GLY A 154 -0.21 -10.95 4.08
C GLY A 154 0.21 -9.49 3.97
N VAL A 155 1.30 -9.19 3.25
CA VAL A 155 1.70 -7.80 2.96
C VAL A 155 0.79 -7.21 1.89
N LYS A 156 0.10 -6.11 2.23
CA LYS A 156 -0.74 -5.35 1.30
C LYS A 156 0.03 -4.15 0.77
N ALA A 157 0.05 -4.00 -0.55
CA ALA A 157 0.64 -2.83 -1.20
C ALA A 157 -0.44 -1.81 -1.59
N ARG A 158 -0.21 -0.53 -1.25
CA ARG A 158 -1.07 0.60 -1.64
C ARG A 158 -0.24 1.63 -2.39
N LEU A 159 -0.60 1.86 -3.65
CA LEU A 159 0.02 2.88 -4.49
C LEU A 159 -0.64 4.24 -4.25
N SER A 160 0.15 5.22 -3.84
CA SER A 160 -0.25 6.63 -3.76
C SER A 160 0.31 7.42 -4.94
N ARG A 161 0.00 8.72 -5.00
CA ARG A 161 0.52 9.61 -6.06
C ARG A 161 2.05 9.78 -6.00
N HIS A 162 2.63 9.73 -4.80
CA HIS A 162 4.04 10.06 -4.56
C HIS A 162 4.91 8.87 -4.16
N CYS A 163 4.31 7.84 -3.58
CA CYS A 163 5.01 6.66 -3.09
C CYS A 163 4.14 5.40 -3.19
N GLU A 164 4.75 4.25 -2.95
CA GLU A 164 4.03 3.00 -2.71
C GLU A 164 4.29 2.52 -1.29
N ASN A 165 3.24 2.29 -0.52
CA ASN A 165 3.31 1.84 0.86
C ASN A 165 3.03 0.34 0.94
N PHE A 166 3.77 -0.35 1.80
CA PHE A 166 3.59 -1.76 2.12
C PHE A 166 3.23 -1.87 3.59
N ARG A 167 2.06 -2.45 3.85
CA ARG A 167 1.54 -2.65 5.21
C ARG A 167 1.38 -4.13 5.49
N TYR A 168 1.66 -4.51 6.72
CA TYR A 168 1.36 -5.83 7.24
C TYR A 168 0.46 -5.63 8.45
N HIS A 169 -0.77 -6.14 8.38
CA HIS A 169 -1.85 -5.77 9.29
C HIS A 169 -2.03 -4.23 9.38
N ALA A 170 -1.88 -3.63 10.55
CA ALA A 170 -2.00 -2.17 10.76
C ALA A 170 -0.70 -1.42 10.44
N GLU A 171 0.45 -2.05 10.66
CA GLU A 171 1.74 -1.36 10.63
C GLU A 171 2.31 -1.21 9.22
N ARG A 172 2.92 -0.06 8.95
CA ARG A 172 3.68 0.17 7.72
C ARG A 172 5.08 -0.42 7.86
N ILE A 173 5.30 -1.53 7.17
CA ILE A 173 6.59 -2.20 7.16
C ILE A 173 7.59 -1.55 6.20
N ALA A 174 7.12 -0.99 5.09
CA ALA A 174 8.00 -0.38 4.10
C ALA A 174 7.31 0.69 3.25
N LYS A 175 8.12 1.60 2.71
CA LYS A 175 7.69 2.63 1.76
C LYS A 175 8.69 2.75 0.62
N LEU A 176 8.20 2.71 -0.62
CA LEU A 176 8.98 2.96 -1.83
C LEU A 176 8.67 4.36 -2.36
N ASN A 177 9.70 5.16 -2.60
CA ASN A 177 9.59 6.49 -3.18
C ASN A 177 10.67 6.69 -4.24
N VAL A 178 10.47 7.62 -5.17
CA VAL A 178 11.50 8.04 -6.12
C VAL A 178 12.04 9.40 -5.71
N GLY A 179 13.22 9.43 -5.10
CA GLY A 179 13.94 10.66 -4.78
C GLY A 179 14.77 11.12 -5.97
N GLY A 180 14.32 12.15 -6.69
CA GLY A 180 15.00 12.65 -7.89
C GLY A 180 15.02 11.60 -9.02
N LYS A 181 16.18 10.98 -9.24
CA LYS A 181 16.40 9.89 -10.23
C LYS A 181 16.75 8.55 -9.58
N THR A 182 16.57 8.41 -8.26
CA THR A 182 16.92 7.20 -7.52
C THR A 182 15.71 6.63 -6.79
N LEU A 183 15.49 5.33 -6.92
CA LEU A 183 14.50 4.61 -6.12
C LEU A 183 15.01 4.53 -4.68
N THR A 184 14.17 4.91 -3.73
CA THR A 184 14.47 4.98 -2.30
C THR A 184 13.49 4.08 -1.57
N LEU A 185 14.02 3.21 -0.72
CA LEU A 185 13.29 2.26 0.09
C LEU A 185 13.43 2.67 1.55
N TYR A 186 12.31 2.75 2.26
CA TYR A 186 12.24 2.95 3.70
C TYR A 186 11.74 1.65 4.33
N LEU A 187 12.36 1.22 5.41
CA LEU A 187 12.07 -0.03 6.11
C LEU A 187 11.81 0.23 7.60
N ALA A 188 10.90 -0.54 8.18
CA ALA A 188 10.61 -0.59 9.62
C ALA A 188 11.67 -1.40 10.40
N LEU A 189 12.95 -1.12 10.13
CA LEU A 189 14.10 -1.73 10.79
C LEU A 189 14.85 -0.68 11.61
N ASP A 190 15.42 -1.10 12.74
CA ASP A 190 16.14 -0.21 13.65
C ASP A 190 17.53 0.07 13.06
N PRO A 191 17.88 1.31 12.70
CA PRO A 191 19.16 1.63 12.04
C PRO A 191 20.39 1.21 12.86
N ASP A 192 20.35 1.43 14.17
CA ASP A 192 21.44 1.14 15.11
C ASP A 192 21.94 -0.31 15.05
N ARG A 193 21.05 -1.26 14.73
CA ARG A 193 21.41 -2.69 14.63
C ARG A 193 22.31 -2.99 13.43
N TYR A 194 22.45 -2.05 12.51
CA TYR A 194 23.13 -2.22 11.24
C TYR A 194 24.37 -1.34 11.08
N GLU A 195 24.79 -0.55 12.08
CA GLU A 195 25.94 0.39 11.99
C GLU A 195 27.24 -0.27 11.51
N ASP A 196 27.57 -1.45 12.04
CA ASP A 196 28.78 -2.19 11.67
C ASP A 196 28.60 -3.14 10.48
N THR A 197 27.48 -3.04 9.76
CA THR A 197 27.17 -3.95 8.67
C THR A 197 27.60 -3.40 7.30
N LYS A 198 27.54 -4.26 6.28
CA LYS A 198 27.88 -3.92 4.89
C LYS A 198 26.87 -2.99 4.21
N TYR A 199 25.74 -2.70 4.84
CA TYR A 199 24.64 -1.99 4.22
C TYR A 199 24.84 -0.48 4.27
N ARG A 200 24.55 0.21 3.16
CA ARG A 200 24.56 1.68 3.11
C ARG A 200 23.14 2.19 3.32
N TYR A 201 22.89 2.76 4.49
CA TYR A 201 21.61 3.35 4.87
C TYR A 201 21.80 4.73 5.53
N GLU A 202 20.69 5.44 5.68
CA GLU A 202 20.57 6.73 6.34
C GLU A 202 19.43 6.59 7.36
N ASP A 203 19.64 7.07 8.59
CA ASP A 203 18.56 7.16 9.56
C ASP A 203 17.74 8.42 9.28
N VAL A 204 16.42 8.28 9.21
CA VAL A 204 15.46 9.37 9.02
C VAL A 204 14.36 9.38 10.09
N SER A 205 14.59 8.70 11.21
CA SER A 205 13.73 8.66 12.39
C SER A 205 13.35 10.04 12.94
N ASP A 206 14.22 11.04 12.72
CA ASP A 206 14.01 12.45 13.10
C ASP A 206 12.71 13.08 12.55
N ARG A 207 12.15 12.53 11.46
CA ARG A 207 10.94 13.08 10.81
C ARG A 207 9.71 12.28 11.21
N SER A 208 8.65 12.95 11.66
CA SER A 208 7.37 12.34 12.08
C SER A 208 6.85 11.32 11.06
N THR A 209 6.87 11.68 9.78
CA THR A 209 6.46 10.84 8.65
C THR A 209 7.17 9.48 8.56
N TYR A 210 8.44 9.41 8.97
CA TYR A 210 9.28 8.21 8.82
C TYR A 210 9.55 7.51 10.14
N THR A 211 8.88 7.89 11.22
CA THR A 211 8.97 7.24 12.53
C THR A 211 8.72 5.73 12.46
N GLU A 212 7.69 5.29 11.73
CA GLU A 212 7.39 3.87 11.52
C GLU A 212 8.39 3.16 10.61
N THR A 213 9.09 3.89 9.73
CA THR A 213 10.05 3.33 8.76
C THR A 213 11.37 4.13 8.77
N PRO A 214 12.16 4.04 9.86
CA PRO A 214 13.28 4.94 10.11
C PRO A 214 14.51 4.65 9.23
N MET A 215 14.67 3.41 8.73
CA MET A 215 15.83 3.05 7.91
C MET A 215 15.60 3.37 6.43
N LYS A 216 16.36 4.34 5.88
CA LYS A 216 16.30 4.74 4.47
C LYS A 216 17.47 4.19 3.66
N ILE A 217 17.17 3.62 2.50
CA ILE A 217 18.12 2.98 1.59
C ILE A 217 17.93 3.49 0.17
N ARG A 218 19.03 3.85 -0.49
CA ARG A 218 19.02 4.31 -1.88
C ARG A 218 19.42 3.20 -2.82
N ILE A 219 18.51 2.85 -3.73
CA ILE A 219 18.70 1.77 -4.70
C ILE A 219 19.26 2.37 -5.99
N THR A 220 20.58 2.25 -6.16
CA THR A 220 21.31 2.80 -7.31
C THR A 220 21.86 1.70 -8.24
N SER A 221 21.91 0.45 -7.78
CA SER A 221 22.53 -0.65 -8.51
C SER A 221 21.91 -2.00 -8.14
N LYS A 222 22.14 -3.02 -8.98
CA LYS A 222 21.72 -4.40 -8.74
C LYS A 222 22.26 -4.97 -7.42
N ARG A 223 23.46 -4.55 -6.99
CA ARG A 223 24.02 -4.94 -5.69
C ARG A 223 23.17 -4.40 -4.53
N MET A 224 22.70 -3.15 -4.63
CA MET A 224 21.82 -2.57 -3.60
C MET A 224 20.46 -3.25 -3.57
N VAL A 225 19.94 -3.71 -4.71
CA VAL A 225 18.71 -4.53 -4.74
C VAL A 225 18.92 -5.83 -3.98
N LYS A 226 20.05 -6.52 -4.18
CA LYS A 226 20.37 -7.74 -3.43
C LYS A 226 20.39 -7.48 -1.92
N TYR A 227 21.03 -6.41 -1.49
CA TYR A 227 21.07 -6.02 -0.07
C TYR A 227 19.69 -5.63 0.47
N ALA A 228 18.87 -4.96 -0.32
CA ALA A 228 17.49 -4.67 0.06
C ALA A 228 16.67 -5.95 0.24
N LYS A 229 16.86 -6.97 -0.62
CA LYS A 229 16.21 -8.29 -0.45
C LYS A 229 16.68 -9.00 0.83
N GLU A 230 17.96 -8.92 1.17
CA GLU A 230 18.50 -9.45 2.43
C GLU A 230 17.85 -8.74 3.64
N LEU A 231 17.73 -7.41 3.60
CA LEU A 231 17.05 -6.64 4.65
C LEU A 231 15.55 -6.89 4.72
N LEU A 232 14.89 -7.20 3.61
CA LEU A 232 13.49 -7.63 3.61
C LEU A 232 13.32 -9.00 4.30
N ALA A 233 14.29 -9.89 4.18
CA ALA A 233 14.28 -11.16 4.92
C ALA A 233 14.46 -10.94 6.43
N ASP A 234 15.31 -10.00 6.84
CA ASP A 234 15.44 -9.61 8.25
C ASP A 234 14.16 -8.94 8.76
N LEU A 235 13.52 -8.11 7.94
CA LEU A 235 12.22 -7.50 8.25
C LEU A 235 11.16 -8.57 8.44
N ALA A 236 11.10 -9.57 7.55
CA ALA A 236 10.16 -10.68 7.67
C ALA A 236 10.35 -11.43 8.99
N GLN A 237 11.59 -11.64 9.44
CA GLN A 237 11.88 -12.23 10.74
C GLN A 237 11.41 -11.34 11.90
N LYS A 238 11.65 -10.02 11.85
CA LYS A 238 11.19 -9.07 12.88
C LYS A 238 9.68 -9.13 13.08
N PHE A 239 8.92 -9.18 11.98
CA PHE A 239 7.45 -9.19 12.00
C PHE A 239 6.84 -10.60 11.97
N SER A 240 7.66 -11.66 12.07
CA SER A 240 7.23 -13.07 11.96
C SER A 240 6.38 -13.36 10.70
N ILE A 241 6.70 -12.69 9.59
CA ILE A 241 5.99 -12.82 8.32
C ILE A 241 6.44 -14.12 7.64
N THR A 242 5.47 -14.92 7.22
CA THR A 242 5.73 -16.10 6.40
C THR A 242 6.21 -15.68 5.01
N VAL A 243 7.36 -16.20 4.60
CA VAL A 243 7.87 -16.06 3.23
C VAL A 243 7.35 -17.23 2.41
N SER A 244 6.34 -16.98 1.59
CA SER A 244 5.81 -17.94 0.62
C SER A 244 6.39 -17.62 -0.76
N GLY A 245 6.83 -18.63 -1.51
CA GLY A 245 7.25 -18.40 -2.90
C GLY A 245 6.16 -17.70 -3.70
N CYS A 246 6.53 -16.70 -4.51
CA CYS A 246 5.61 -16.02 -5.42
C CYS A 246 5.90 -16.39 -6.87
N ILE A 247 4.88 -16.27 -7.73
CA ILE A 247 5.10 -16.31 -9.18
C ILE A 247 5.69 -14.95 -9.56
N PRO A 248 6.94 -14.89 -10.09
CA PRO A 248 7.54 -13.63 -10.44
C PRO A 248 6.71 -12.96 -11.55
N MET A 249 6.32 -11.70 -11.31
CA MET A 249 5.59 -10.90 -12.28
C MET A 249 6.48 -9.80 -12.86
N ASP A 250 6.24 -9.50 -14.13
CA ASP A 250 6.90 -8.38 -14.80
C ASP A 250 6.06 -7.10 -14.61
N TYR A 251 6.66 -6.08 -14.00
CA TYR A 251 6.02 -4.78 -13.76
C TYR A 251 6.51 -3.68 -14.72
N HIS A 252 7.21 -4.04 -15.79
CA HIS A 252 7.63 -3.08 -16.80
C HIS A 252 6.43 -2.39 -17.48
N MET A 253 6.59 -1.09 -17.67
CA MET A 253 5.64 -0.21 -18.34
C MET A 253 6.31 0.42 -19.54
N LYS A 254 5.58 0.47 -20.67
CA LYS A 254 6.05 1.17 -21.86
C LYS A 254 6.34 2.64 -21.56
N TYR A 255 7.52 3.09 -22.00
CA TYR A 255 7.94 4.49 -21.89
C TYR A 255 6.88 5.42 -22.49
N GLN A 256 6.66 6.55 -21.83
CA GLN A 256 5.72 7.59 -22.26
C GLN A 256 6.34 8.98 -22.15
N THR A 257 6.03 9.83 -23.12
CA THR A 257 6.45 11.23 -23.15
C THR A 257 5.74 12.05 -22.09
N ASP A 258 6.32 13.20 -21.74
CA ASP A 258 5.73 14.15 -20.79
C ASP A 258 4.30 14.54 -21.20
N GLU A 259 4.05 14.77 -22.50
CA GLU A 259 2.72 15.10 -23.04
C GLU A 259 1.68 14.00 -22.75
N ALA A 260 2.04 12.74 -22.99
CA ALA A 260 1.16 11.60 -22.72
C ALA A 260 0.89 11.44 -21.22
N LEU A 261 1.89 11.69 -20.37
CA LEU A 261 1.76 11.61 -18.91
C LEU A 261 0.95 12.76 -18.32
N ILE A 262 1.02 13.95 -18.93
CA ILE A 262 0.16 15.11 -18.60
C ILE A 262 -1.29 14.77 -18.93
N LYS A 263 -1.56 14.23 -20.13
CA LYS A 263 -2.92 13.80 -20.53
C LYS A 263 -3.52 12.76 -19.57
N LYS A 264 -2.68 11.90 -18.97
CA LYS A 264 -3.08 10.91 -17.96
C LYS A 264 -3.17 11.46 -16.53
N GLY A 265 -2.87 12.74 -16.29
CA GLY A 265 -2.87 13.36 -14.95
C GLY A 265 -1.72 12.90 -14.03
N LEU A 266 -0.76 12.13 -14.56
CA LEU A 266 0.40 11.65 -13.82
C LEU A 266 1.46 12.75 -13.64
N ILE A 267 1.46 13.75 -14.52
CA ILE A 267 2.23 14.99 -14.39
C ILE A 267 1.25 16.16 -14.36
N LYS A 268 1.34 17.00 -13.33
CA LYS A 268 0.54 18.23 -13.22
C LYS A 268 1.44 19.46 -13.38
N PRO A 269 1.30 20.26 -14.46
CA PRO A 269 2.02 21.53 -14.57
C PRO A 269 1.44 22.55 -13.57
N TYR A 270 2.30 23.40 -13.03
CA TYR A 270 1.92 24.54 -12.19
C TYR A 270 2.87 25.71 -12.47
N GLN A 271 2.39 26.94 -12.27
CA GLN A 271 3.20 28.13 -12.50
C GLN A 271 3.81 28.60 -11.19
N VAL A 272 5.08 29.01 -11.24
CA VAL A 272 5.78 29.61 -10.10
C VAL A 272 6.36 30.94 -10.54
N LEU A 273 6.21 31.96 -9.69
CA LEU A 273 6.82 33.26 -9.91
C LEU A 273 8.30 33.21 -9.52
N VAL A 274 9.20 33.47 -10.46
CA VAL A 274 10.66 33.45 -10.23
C VAL A 274 11.25 34.82 -10.52
N LYS A 275 12.21 35.27 -9.71
CA LYS A 275 12.92 36.53 -9.94
C LYS A 275 13.80 36.41 -11.19
N LYS A 276 13.66 37.34 -12.13
CA LYS A 276 14.51 37.39 -13.33
C LYS A 276 15.96 37.54 -12.90
N LYS A 277 16.83 36.62 -13.34
CA LYS A 277 18.27 36.79 -13.19
C LYS A 277 18.68 37.99 -14.06
N LYS A 278 19.36 38.97 -13.43
CA LYS A 278 20.02 40.08 -14.12
C LYS A 278 21.13 39.58 -15.03
#